data_AF-A0A1Q7Z8G0-F1
#
_entry.id   AF-A0A1Q7Z8G0-F1
#
_cell.length_a   1.000
_cell.length_b   1.000
_cell.length_c   1.000
_cell.angle_alpha   90.00
_cell.angle_beta   90.00
_cell.angle_gamma   90.00
#
_symmetry.space_group_name_H-M   'P 1'
#
loop_
_entity.id
_entity.type
_entity.pdbx_description
1 polymer ?
#
loop_
_entity_poly.entity_id
_entity_poly.type
_entity_poly.pdbx_seq_one_letter_code
_entity_poly.pdbx_strand_id
1 'polypeptide(L)'
;MEVGRRCGLAVEGVGFPGHFLCKVRLAEGELVIDPFHRGQLLGTEELKRRLASAVGDQVRFDPRLLRAAKPREILVRMLQNLRSVYEGRNDVPRALSAVDRLLLLAPDNVRGLRERAQLYEQLGGSAAAAADLERVLNLEPNAADVTALRARLRRLREGSRFIN
;
A
#
# COMPACT_ATOMS: atom_id res chain seq x y z
N MET A 1 5.26 -12.54 14.50
CA MET A 1 4.48 -12.23 15.73
C MET A 1 4.03 -13.49 16.44
N GLU A 2 3.33 -14.40 15.76
CA GLU A 2 2.83 -15.65 16.37
C GLU A 2 3.94 -16.49 17.04
N VAL A 3 5.10 -16.64 16.39
CA VAL A 3 6.26 -17.33 16.98
C VAL A 3 6.69 -16.69 18.29
N GLY A 4 6.84 -15.36 18.33
CA GLY A 4 7.19 -14.64 19.56
C GLY A 4 6.17 -14.83 20.67
N ARG A 5 4.87 -14.81 20.34
CA ARG A 5 3.79 -15.09 21.29
C ARG A 5 3.90 -16.49 21.89
N ARG A 6 4.20 -17.50 21.06
CA ARG A 6 4.42 -18.89 21.53
C ARG A 6 5.65 -19.03 22.42
N CYS A 7 6.62 -18.13 22.29
CA CYS A 7 7.78 -18.00 23.17
C CYS A 7 7.52 -17.09 24.39
N GLY A 8 6.28 -16.66 24.64
CA GLY A 8 5.94 -15.79 25.78
C GLY A 8 6.28 -14.31 25.58
N LEU A 9 6.64 -13.88 24.37
CA LEU A 9 6.95 -12.49 24.05
C LEU A 9 5.73 -11.74 23.53
N ALA A 10 5.52 -10.52 24.05
CA ALA A 10 4.54 -9.58 23.54
C ALA A 10 5.08 -8.87 22.30
N VAL A 11 4.92 -9.50 21.13
CA VAL A 11 5.38 -8.96 19.83
C VAL A 11 4.24 -8.34 19.05
N GLU A 12 4.38 -7.05 18.74
CA GLU A 12 3.44 -6.26 17.93
C GLU A 12 4.09 -5.87 16.60
N GLY A 13 3.31 -5.87 15.52
CA GLY A 13 3.76 -5.39 14.22
C GLY A 13 3.61 -3.88 14.12
N VAL A 14 4.52 -3.22 13.41
CA VAL A 14 4.54 -1.76 13.26
C VAL A 14 4.61 -1.42 11.77
N GLY A 15 3.62 -0.65 11.31
CA GLY A 15 3.52 -0.19 9.93
C GLY A 15 4.36 1.05 9.67
N PHE A 16 5.68 0.94 9.80
CA PHE A 16 6.60 2.08 9.65
C PHE A 16 6.65 2.56 8.18
N PRO A 17 6.83 3.87 7.91
CA PRO A 17 7.00 4.34 6.53
C PRO A 17 8.16 3.63 5.82
N GLY A 18 7.91 3.15 4.61
CA GLY A 18 8.89 2.38 3.84
C GLY A 18 9.20 0.97 4.38
N HIS A 19 8.90 0.65 5.64
CA HIS A 19 9.33 -0.62 6.25
C HIS A 19 8.35 -1.28 7.23
N PHE A 20 8.36 -2.61 7.37
CA PHE A 20 7.55 -3.29 8.40
C PHE A 20 8.45 -3.74 9.54
N LEU A 21 8.15 -3.27 10.74
CA LEU A 21 8.93 -3.51 11.94
C LEU A 21 8.15 -4.36 12.93
N CYS A 22 8.86 -4.90 13.91
CA CYS A 22 8.28 -5.51 15.10
C CYS A 22 8.66 -4.68 16.32
N LYS A 23 7.75 -4.58 17.28
CA LYS A 23 8.00 -4.04 18.61
C LYS A 23 7.78 -5.13 19.64
N VAL A 24 8.72 -5.27 20.58
CA VAL A 24 8.63 -6.23 21.67
C VAL A 24 8.55 -5.46 22.98
N ARG A 25 7.51 -5.72 23.78
CA ARG A 25 7.40 -5.15 25.12
C ARG A 25 8.10 -6.06 26.14
N LEU A 26 9.00 -5.48 26.91
CA LEU A 26 9.75 -6.10 28.00
C LEU A 26 9.44 -5.36 29.30
N ALA A 27 9.86 -5.91 30.44
CA ALA A 27 9.70 -5.27 31.75
C ALA A 27 10.43 -3.91 31.83
N GLU A 28 11.58 -3.80 31.16
CA GLU A 28 12.45 -2.61 31.20
C GLU A 28 12.15 -1.58 30.09
N GLY A 29 11.23 -1.89 29.16
CA GLY A 29 10.89 -0.98 28.06
C GLY A 29 10.46 -1.68 26.77
N GLU A 30 10.59 -0.96 25.65
CA GLU A 30 10.22 -1.45 24.32
C GLU A 30 11.45 -1.58 23.42
N LEU A 31 11.56 -2.71 22.72
CA LEU A 31 12.57 -2.91 21.68
C LEU A 31 11.91 -2.85 20.30
N VAL A 32 12.54 -2.13 19.37
CA VAL A 32 12.13 -2.12 17.96
C VAL A 32 13.10 -3.00 17.17
N ILE A 33 12.54 -3.92 16.39
CA ILE A 33 13.27 -4.97 15.68
C ILE A 33 12.89 -4.92 14.20
N ASP A 34 13.89 -5.07 13.35
CA ASP A 34 13.71 -5.30 11.92
C ASP A 34 13.73 -6.81 11.60
N PRO A 35 12.57 -7.45 11.38
CA PRO A 35 12.52 -8.87 11.08
C PRO A 35 13.08 -9.23 9.70
N PHE A 36 13.23 -8.26 8.79
CA PHE A 36 13.73 -8.48 7.42
C PHE A 36 15.23 -8.22 7.29
N HIS A 37 15.86 -7.64 8.32
CA HIS A 37 17.31 -7.44 8.40
C HIS A 37 17.89 -8.23 9.58
N ARG A 38 17.71 -9.55 9.55
CA ARG A 38 18.28 -10.51 10.52
C ARG A 38 17.95 -10.19 11.99
N GLY A 39 16.81 -9.56 12.27
CA GLY A 39 16.40 -9.22 13.63
C GLY A 39 17.17 -8.05 14.24
N GLN A 40 17.70 -7.14 13.41
CA GLN A 40 18.43 -5.96 13.87
C GLN A 40 17.60 -5.13 14.87
N LEU A 41 18.20 -4.78 16.02
CA LEU A 41 17.63 -3.82 16.97
C LEU A 41 17.81 -2.40 16.42
N LEU A 42 16.72 -1.62 16.43
CA LEU A 42 16.71 -0.27 15.88
C LEU A 42 16.63 0.77 16.99
N GLY A 43 17.68 1.60 17.08
CA GLY A 43 17.67 2.82 17.87
C GLY A 43 17.03 3.98 17.11
N THR A 44 16.77 5.09 17.82
CA THR A 44 16.12 6.29 17.29
C THR A 44 16.81 6.86 16.05
N GLU A 45 18.14 6.90 16.01
CA GLU A 45 18.87 7.45 14.85
C GLU A 45 18.71 6.60 13.59
N GLU A 46 18.61 5.27 13.73
CA GLU A 46 18.35 4.39 12.59
C GLU A 46 16.91 4.51 12.10
N LEU A 47 15.95 4.67 13.01
CA LEU A 47 14.55 4.94 12.65
C LEU A 47 14.41 6.27 11.89
N LYS A 48 15.11 7.32 12.32
CA LYS A 48 15.16 8.61 11.62
C LYS A 48 15.73 8.46 10.21
N ARG A 49 16.87 7.76 10.04
CA ARG A 49 17.47 7.50 8.72
C ARG A 49 16.51 6.77 7.79
N ARG A 50 15.82 5.74 8.29
CA ARG A 50 14.85 4.98 7.51
C ARG A 50 13.63 5.81 7.13
N LEU A 51 13.15 6.66 8.04
CA LEU A 51 12.06 7.59 7.75
C LEU A 51 12.46 8.56 6.64
N ALA A 52 13.62 9.21 6.78
CA ALA A 52 14.18 10.10 5.78
C ALA A 52 14.30 9.43 4.40
N SER A 53 14.82 8.20 4.35
CA SER A 53 14.91 7.44 3.10
C SER A 53 13.55 7.09 2.48
N ALA A 54 12.51 6.92 3.30
CA ALA A 54 11.19 6.51 2.83
C ALA A 54 10.29 7.68 2.38
N VAL A 55 10.37 8.83 3.06
CA VAL A 55 9.43 9.96 2.87
C VAL A 55 10.11 11.33 2.73
N GLY A 56 11.45 11.38 2.75
CA GLY A 56 12.28 12.58 2.64
C GLY A 56 12.62 13.23 3.98
N ASP A 57 13.69 14.03 3.98
CA ASP A 57 14.32 14.62 5.18
C ASP A 57 13.45 15.66 5.90
N GLN A 58 12.51 16.27 5.19
CA GLN A 58 11.56 17.23 5.76
C GLN A 58 10.62 16.63 6.82
N VAL A 59 10.44 15.31 6.83
CA VAL A 59 9.53 14.64 7.78
C VAL A 59 10.27 14.36 9.08
N ARG A 60 9.84 15.03 10.16
CA ARG A 60 10.38 14.78 11.49
C ARG A 60 9.89 13.44 12.05
N PHE A 61 10.78 12.73 12.72
CA PHE A 61 10.44 11.51 13.43
C PHE A 61 9.46 11.79 14.57
N ASP A 62 8.36 11.03 14.59
CA ASP A 62 7.35 11.05 15.62
C ASP A 62 7.23 9.63 16.22
N PRO A 63 7.39 9.44 17.54
CA PRO A 63 7.23 8.13 18.18
C PRO A 63 5.89 7.43 17.90
N ARG A 64 4.83 8.18 17.55
CA ARG A 64 3.53 7.62 17.15
C ARG A 64 3.62 6.76 15.89
N LEU A 65 4.67 6.90 15.08
CA LEU A 65 4.98 6.02 13.96
C LEU A 65 5.30 4.58 14.40
N LEU A 66 5.62 4.37 15.67
CA LEU A 66 5.89 3.05 16.27
C LEU A 66 4.66 2.42 16.94
N ARG A 67 3.45 2.97 16.72
CA ARG A 67 2.22 2.35 17.21
C ARG A 67 2.03 0.96 16.59
N ALA A 68 1.38 0.07 17.33
CA ALA A 68 0.96 -1.21 16.80
C ALA A 68 0.06 -1.02 15.57
N ALA A 69 0.36 -1.77 14.52
CA ALA A 69 -0.45 -1.84 13.33
C ALA A 69 -1.69 -2.69 13.59
N LYS A 70 -2.84 -2.18 13.18
CA LYS A 70 -4.10 -2.94 13.22
C LYS A 70 -4.05 -4.06 12.17
N PRO A 71 -4.79 -5.17 12.35
CA PRO A 71 -4.84 -6.26 11.36
C PRO A 71 -5.18 -5.77 9.95
N ARG A 72 -6.13 -4.84 9.81
CA ARG A 72 -6.48 -4.24 8.51
C ARG A 72 -5.30 -3.50 7.86
N GLU A 73 -4.48 -2.80 8.64
CA GLU A 73 -3.32 -2.06 8.13
C GLU A 73 -2.22 -3.00 7.66
N ILE A 74 -2.02 -4.11 8.38
CA ILE A 74 -1.11 -5.18 7.98
C ILE A 74 -1.57 -5.79 6.66
N LEU A 75 -2.86 -6.12 6.54
CA LEU A 75 -3.43 -6.71 5.31
C LEU A 75 -3.30 -5.76 4.12
N VAL A 76 -3.63 -4.48 4.30
CA VAL A 76 -3.43 -3.45 3.26
C VAL A 76 -1.98 -3.43 2.77
N ARG A 77 -1.03 -3.43 3.70
CA ARG A 77 0.40 -3.45 3.36
C ARG A 77 0.81 -4.73 2.63
N MET A 78 0.33 -5.89 3.09
CA MET A 78 0.62 -7.18 2.43
C MET A 78 0.07 -7.21 1.00
N LEU A 79 -1.13 -6.68 0.78
CA LEU A 79 -1.74 -6.62 -0.55
C LEU A 79 -0.99 -5.66 -1.48
N GLN A 80 -0.52 -4.52 -0.97
CA GLN A 80 0.36 -3.61 -1.73
C GLN A 80 1.68 -4.28 -2.12
N ASN A 81 2.29 -5.04 -1.21
CA ASN A 81 3.50 -5.80 -1.51
C ASN A 81 3.26 -6.88 -2.58
N LEU A 82 2.18 -7.66 -2.43
CA LEU A 82 1.82 -8.69 -3.40
C LEU A 82 1.54 -8.10 -4.79
N ARG A 83 0.78 -7.01 -4.86
CA ARG A 83 0.57 -6.27 -6.10
C ARG A 83 1.90 -5.91 -6.76
N SER A 84 2.80 -5.25 -6.02
CA SER A 84 4.11 -4.85 -6.58
C SER A 84 4.95 -6.04 -7.05
N VAL A 85 4.91 -7.17 -6.35
CA VAL A 85 5.60 -8.40 -6.79
C VAL A 85 5.00 -8.96 -8.08
N TYR A 86 3.66 -9.00 -8.20
CA TYR A 86 3.01 -9.52 -9.40
C TYR A 86 3.16 -8.59 -10.59
N GLU A 87 3.07 -7.28 -10.37
CA GLU A 87 3.33 -6.25 -11.38
C GLU A 87 4.77 -6.38 -11.92
N GLY A 88 5.77 -6.50 -11.04
CA GLY A 88 7.17 -6.71 -11.46
C GLY A 88 7.42 -8.04 -12.21
N ARG A 89 6.48 -8.99 -12.15
CA ARG A 89 6.50 -10.25 -12.90
C ARG A 89 5.60 -10.22 -14.15
N ASN A 90 4.97 -9.07 -14.45
CA ASN A 90 3.93 -8.94 -15.47
C ASN A 90 2.76 -9.93 -15.30
N ASP A 91 2.49 -10.37 -14.07
CA ASP A 91 1.35 -11.25 -13.77
C ASP A 91 0.11 -10.40 -13.50
N VAL A 92 -0.49 -9.93 -14.59
CA VAL A 92 -1.66 -9.02 -14.57
C VAL A 92 -2.83 -9.62 -13.77
N PRO A 93 -3.21 -10.90 -13.94
CA PRO A 93 -4.33 -11.47 -13.18
C PRO A 93 -4.10 -11.49 -11.66
N ARG A 94 -2.90 -11.86 -11.19
CA ARG A 94 -2.62 -11.87 -9.74
C ARG A 94 -2.43 -10.47 -9.18
N ALA A 95 -1.88 -9.54 -9.97
CA ALA A 95 -1.83 -8.13 -9.60
C ALA A 95 -3.24 -7.56 -9.40
N LEU A 96 -4.15 -7.79 -10.36
CA LEU A 96 -5.55 -7.37 -10.27
C LEU A 96 -6.23 -7.95 -9.03
N SER A 97 -6.06 -9.25 -8.81
CA SER A 97 -6.60 -9.94 -7.64
C SER A 97 -6.12 -9.33 -6.30
N ALA A 98 -4.86 -8.88 -6.23
CA ALA A 98 -4.33 -8.20 -5.04
C ALA A 98 -4.95 -6.80 -4.85
N VAL A 99 -5.11 -6.04 -5.95
CA VAL A 99 -5.73 -4.70 -5.90
C VAL A 99 -7.21 -4.75 -5.57
N ASP A 100 -7.95 -5.75 -6.08
CA ASP A 100 -9.36 -5.93 -5.72
C ASP A 100 -9.55 -6.12 -4.22
N ARG A 101 -8.76 -7.00 -3.60
CA ARG A 101 -8.79 -7.21 -2.16
C ARG A 101 -8.33 -5.97 -1.39
N LEU A 102 -7.38 -5.21 -1.93
CA LEU A 102 -6.96 -3.94 -1.34
C LEU A 102 -8.13 -2.96 -1.29
N LEU A 103 -8.90 -2.85 -2.37
CA LEU A 103 -10.04 -1.95 -2.47
C LEU A 103 -11.25 -2.42 -1.65
N LEU A 104 -11.39 -3.73 -1.37
CA LEU A 104 -12.35 -4.20 -0.36
C LEU A 104 -12.02 -3.66 1.04
N LEU A 105 -10.73 -3.61 1.37
CA LEU A 105 -10.30 -3.08 2.66
C LEU A 105 -10.35 -1.56 2.66
N ALA A 106 -9.87 -0.89 1.62
CA ALA A 106 -9.75 0.56 1.49
C ALA A 106 -10.41 1.06 0.18
N PRO A 107 -11.75 1.22 0.15
CA PRO A 107 -12.50 1.52 -1.08
C PRO A 107 -12.12 2.84 -1.76
N ASP A 108 -11.67 3.82 -0.98
CA ASP A 108 -11.29 5.15 -1.47
C ASP A 108 -9.77 5.30 -1.62
N ASN A 109 -9.04 4.18 -1.71
CA ASN A 109 -7.61 4.22 -2.02
C ASN A 109 -7.42 4.62 -3.49
N VAL A 110 -7.21 5.91 -3.73
CA VAL A 110 -7.05 6.49 -5.07
C VAL A 110 -5.96 5.79 -5.88
N ARG A 111 -4.82 5.48 -5.25
CA ARG A 111 -3.73 4.77 -5.91
C ARG A 111 -4.18 3.39 -6.40
N GLY A 112 -4.87 2.63 -5.54
CA GLY A 112 -5.43 1.32 -5.88
C GLY A 112 -6.45 1.39 -7.01
N LEU A 113 -7.31 2.42 -7.02
CA LEU A 113 -8.28 2.64 -8.11
C LEU A 113 -7.57 2.93 -9.45
N ARG A 114 -6.56 3.81 -9.44
CA ARG A 114 -5.75 4.12 -10.64
C ARG A 114 -5.02 2.88 -11.18
N GLU A 115 -4.43 2.09 -10.28
CA GLU A 115 -3.73 0.86 -10.63
C GLU A 115 -4.70 -0.20 -11.17
N ARG A 116 -5.87 -0.36 -10.56
CA ARG A 116 -6.88 -1.31 -11.04
C ARG A 116 -7.41 -0.93 -12.43
N ALA A 117 -7.64 0.36 -12.68
CA ALA A 117 -8.01 0.85 -14.00
C ALA A 117 -6.97 0.48 -15.07
N GLN A 118 -5.68 0.65 -14.75
CA GLN A 118 -4.60 0.26 -15.66
C GLN A 118 -4.55 -1.24 -15.93
N LEU A 119 -4.76 -2.07 -14.90
CA LEU A 119 -4.80 -3.52 -15.05
C LEU A 119 -6.01 -3.98 -15.88
N TYR A 120 -7.18 -3.35 -15.69
CA TYR A 120 -8.34 -3.60 -16.54
C TYR A 120 -8.08 -3.24 -17.99
N GLU A 121 -7.42 -2.11 -18.27
CA GLU A 121 -7.03 -1.74 -19.64
C GLU A 121 -6.13 -2.79 -20.29
N GLN A 122 -5.15 -3.32 -19.56
CA GLN A 122 -4.28 -4.39 -20.07
C GLN A 122 -5.04 -5.68 -20.40
N LEU A 123 -6.17 -5.92 -19.73
CA LEU A 123 -7.05 -7.07 -19.97
C LEU A 123 -8.20 -6.75 -20.94
N GLY A 124 -8.23 -5.56 -21.56
CA GLY A 124 -9.31 -5.13 -22.46
C GLY A 124 -10.62 -4.71 -21.76
N GLY A 125 -10.63 -4.63 -20.43
CA GLY A 125 -11.78 -4.25 -19.60
C GLY A 125 -12.05 -2.75 -19.57
N SER A 126 -12.28 -2.12 -20.72
CA SER A 126 -12.42 -0.66 -20.86
C SER A 126 -13.52 -0.05 -19.98
N ALA A 127 -14.66 -0.72 -19.82
CA ALA A 127 -15.77 -0.24 -18.99
C ALA A 127 -15.41 -0.24 -17.49
N ALA A 128 -14.76 -1.31 -17.00
CA ALA A 128 -14.33 -1.40 -15.61
C ALA A 128 -13.23 -0.38 -15.30
N ALA A 129 -12.29 -0.18 -16.23
CA ALA A 129 -11.26 0.85 -16.12
C ALA A 129 -11.87 2.26 -16.06
N ALA A 130 -12.86 2.56 -16.91
CA ALA A 130 -13.55 3.84 -16.92
C ALA A 130 -14.24 4.12 -15.57
N ALA A 131 -14.93 3.12 -14.99
CA ALA A 131 -15.60 3.26 -13.70
C ALA A 131 -14.64 3.61 -12.56
N ASP A 132 -13.46 2.98 -12.53
CA ASP A 132 -12.43 3.31 -11.52
C ASP A 132 -11.85 4.71 -11.73
N LEU A 133 -11.58 5.13 -12.98
CA LEU A 133 -11.11 6.50 -13.26
C LEU A 133 -12.14 7.57 -12.93
N GLU A 134 -13.43 7.30 -13.11
CA GLU A 134 -14.51 8.19 -12.68
C GLU A 134 -14.49 8.37 -11.16
N ARG A 135 -14.31 7.29 -10.41
CA ARG A 135 -14.19 7.35 -8.95
C ARG A 135 -12.96 8.14 -8.52
N VAL A 136 -11.82 7.99 -9.20
CA VAL A 136 -10.61 8.80 -8.97
C VAL A 136 -10.90 10.28 -9.18
N LEU A 137 -11.56 10.65 -10.28
CA LEU A 137 -11.91 12.05 -10.59
C LEU A 137 -12.88 12.66 -9.57
N ASN A 138 -13.76 11.84 -8.97
CA ASN A 138 -14.67 12.30 -7.92
C ASN A 138 -13.95 12.49 -6.57
N LEU A 139 -13.01 11.61 -6.23
CA LEU A 139 -12.22 11.72 -5.00
C LEU A 139 -11.18 12.84 -5.06
N GLU A 140 -10.58 13.07 -6.23
CA GLU A 140 -9.55 14.09 -6.45
C GLU A 140 -9.90 15.00 -7.64
N PRO A 141 -10.91 15.88 -7.51
CA PRO A 141 -11.36 16.72 -8.62
C PRO A 141 -10.31 17.74 -9.07
N ASN A 142 -9.32 18.04 -8.21
CA ASN A 142 -8.26 19.03 -8.43
C ASN A 142 -6.87 18.37 -8.54
N ALA A 143 -6.79 17.07 -8.86
CA ALA A 143 -5.50 16.41 -9.09
C ALA A 143 -4.71 17.13 -10.21
N ALA A 144 -3.38 17.22 -10.06
CA ALA A 144 -2.53 17.88 -11.05
C ALA A 144 -2.67 17.27 -12.47
N ASP A 145 -3.01 15.97 -12.54
CA ASP A 145 -3.20 15.22 -13.77
C ASP A 145 -4.67 15.09 -14.21
N VAL A 146 -5.61 15.85 -13.62
CA VAL A 146 -7.06 15.74 -13.87
C VAL A 146 -7.42 15.80 -15.37
N THR A 147 -6.76 16.68 -16.14
CA THR A 147 -7.00 16.82 -17.59
C THR A 147 -6.61 15.55 -18.35
N ALA A 148 -5.48 14.93 -17.98
CA ALA A 148 -5.02 13.67 -18.57
C ALA A 148 -5.96 12.51 -18.20
N LEU A 149 -6.42 12.45 -16.94
CA LEU A 149 -7.39 11.45 -16.50
C LEU A 149 -8.73 11.56 -17.23
N ARG A 150 -9.26 12.78 -17.43
CA ARG A 150 -10.47 13.02 -18.22
C ARG A 150 -10.31 12.62 -19.69
N ALA A 151 -9.15 12.88 -20.28
CA ALA A 151 -8.85 12.43 -21.65
C ALA A 151 -8.78 10.91 -21.75
N ARG A 152 -8.10 10.24 -20.80
CA ARG A 152 -8.05 8.77 -20.72
C ARG A 152 -9.44 8.16 -20.56
N LEU A 153 -10.26 8.71 -19.66
CA LEU A 153 -11.64 8.27 -19.45
C LEU A 153 -12.49 8.35 -20.72
N ARG A 154 -12.40 9.45 -21.48
CA ARG A 154 -13.13 9.60 -22.76
C ARG A 154 -12.76 8.49 -23.75
N ARG A 155 -11.45 8.22 -23.94
CA ARG A 155 -10.99 7.15 -24.83
C ARG A 155 -11.52 5.77 -24.44
N LEU A 156 -11.55 5.46 -23.14
CA LEU A 156 -12.07 4.17 -22.64
C LEU A 156 -13.56 3.99 -22.90
N ARG A 157 -14.34 5.06 -22.73
CA ARG A 157 -15.78 5.06 -23.01
C ARG A 157 -16.07 4.94 -24.52
N GLU A 158 -15.28 5.60 -25.36
CA GLU A 158 -15.39 5.49 -26.81
C GLU A 158 -15.02 4.08 -27.30
N GLY A 159 -13.91 3.51 -26.83
CA GLY A 159 -13.50 2.15 -27.17
C GLY A 159 -14.51 1.08 -26.73
N SER A 160 -15.21 1.30 -25.62
CA SER A 160 -16.26 0.39 -25.14
C SER A 160 -17.53 0.41 -26.03
N ARG A 161 -17.78 1.50 -26.78
CA ARG A 161 -18.95 1.62 -27.66
C ARG A 161 -18.82 0.84 -28.97
N PHE A 162 -17.62 0.42 -29.36
CA PHE A 162 -17.38 -0.32 -30.59
C PHE A 162 -17.37 -1.85 -30.42
N ILE A 163 -17.46 -2.34 -29.18
CA ILE A 163 -17.33 -3.78 -28.85
C ILE A 163 -18.70 -4.39 -28.43
N ASN A 164 -19.75 -3.59 -28.34
CA ASN A 164 -21.14 -4.04 -28.11
C ASN A 164 -21.97 -3.96 -29.39
#